data_AF-A0A6N7BID3-F1
#
_entry.id   AF-A0A6N7BID3-F1
#
_cell.length_a   1.000
_cell.length_b   1.000
_cell.length_c   1.000
_cell.angle_alpha   90.00
_cell.angle_beta   90.00
_cell.angle_gamma   90.00
#
_symmetry.space_group_name_H-M   'P 1'
#
loop_
_entity.id
_entity.type
_entity.pdbx_description
1 polymer ?
#
loop_
_entity_poly.entity_id
_entity_poly.type
_entity_poly.pdbx_seq_one_letter_code
_entity_poly.pdbx_strand_id
1 'polypeptide(L)'
;MKLRYFLLVLFVISLPLTAQEKHEVNSEVKELSEFHDVVYQIWHTAWPEKNIQMLKDLLPDVEKSYAKVKDAKLPGILRDKKGKWDEGLKKFSASVAAYKDASGKDNAQALLDAAEKMHADYEGLVRIVKPVLKEVDAFHQELYMMYHYYSPNFEVEKIKTSATVLKTKMDEMMSAKLTKRLEPRQEKFDLARKELMDSVVKLNEVVAISKDKKAITDAVDGMHTKYAELEKVFD
;
A
#
# COMPACT_ATOMS: atom_id res chain seq x y z
N MET A 1 -59.61 -9.97 -11.74
CA MET A 1 -58.27 -10.00 -12.37
C MET A 1 -57.68 -8.60 -12.28
N LYS A 2 -56.41 -8.47 -11.86
CA LYS A 2 -55.53 -7.27 -11.91
C LYS A 2 -55.81 -6.15 -10.91
N LEU A 3 -54.83 -5.49 -10.28
CA LEU A 3 -53.41 -5.73 -10.09
C LEU A 3 -52.97 -4.74 -8.97
N ARG A 4 -52.16 -5.21 -8.02
CA ARG A 4 -51.56 -4.42 -6.93
C ARG A 4 -50.56 -3.40 -7.51
N TYR A 5 -50.50 -2.20 -6.94
CA TYR A 5 -49.34 -1.32 -7.07
C TYR A 5 -48.78 -1.00 -5.68
N PHE A 6 -47.69 -1.68 -5.35
CA PHE A 6 -46.82 -1.35 -4.22
C PHE A 6 -45.75 -0.40 -4.79
N LEU A 7 -45.71 0.84 -4.29
CA LEU A 7 -44.67 1.80 -4.65
C LEU A 7 -43.45 1.51 -3.77
N LEU A 8 -42.40 0.95 -4.36
CA LEU A 8 -41.13 0.67 -3.67
C LEU A 8 -40.18 1.84 -3.92
N VAL A 9 -40.03 2.71 -2.92
CA VAL A 9 -39.07 3.83 -2.97
C VAL A 9 -37.68 3.25 -2.71
N LEU A 10 -36.88 3.15 -3.78
CA LEU A 10 -35.46 2.84 -3.72
C LEU A 10 -34.70 4.06 -3.20
N PHE A 11 -34.34 4.03 -1.92
CA PHE A 11 -33.39 4.97 -1.34
C PHE A 11 -31.99 4.59 -1.84
N VAL A 12 -31.49 5.29 -2.87
CA VAL A 12 -30.10 5.16 -3.30
C VAL A 12 -29.25 5.81 -2.21
N ILE A 13 -28.58 4.99 -1.40
CA ILE A 13 -27.56 5.42 -0.45
C ILE A 13 -26.38 5.91 -1.29
N SER A 14 -26.33 7.21 -1.58
CA SER A 14 -25.13 7.88 -2.04
C SER A 14 -24.12 7.85 -0.89
N LEU A 15 -23.27 6.81 -0.86
CA LEU A 15 -22.06 6.85 -0.06
C LEU A 15 -21.28 8.13 -0.43
N PRO A 16 -20.77 8.90 0.54
CA PRO A 16 -20.00 10.10 0.23
C PRO A 16 -18.75 9.67 -0.56
N LEU A 17 -18.71 10.01 -1.86
CA LEU A 17 -17.59 9.76 -2.78
C LEU A 17 -16.23 10.12 -2.16
N THR A 18 -16.21 11.13 -1.30
CA THR A 18 -15.01 11.64 -0.62
C THR A 18 -14.38 10.65 0.36
N ALA A 19 -15.15 9.76 0.98
CA ALA A 19 -14.61 8.73 1.88
C ALA A 19 -13.99 7.57 1.11
N GLN A 20 -14.58 7.21 -0.03
CA GLN A 20 -14.03 6.19 -0.93
C GLN A 20 -12.73 6.68 -1.58
N GLU A 21 -12.70 7.90 -2.12
CA GLU A 21 -11.48 8.48 -2.70
C GLU A 21 -10.33 8.56 -1.67
N LYS A 22 -10.61 8.97 -0.42
CA LYS A 22 -9.59 9.00 0.65
C LYS A 22 -9.05 7.63 1.03
N HIS A 23 -9.90 6.60 1.06
CA HIS A 23 -9.46 5.23 1.32
C HIS A 23 -8.62 4.69 0.16
N GLU A 24 -8.89 5.13 -1.07
CA GLU A 24 -8.17 4.63 -2.22
C GLU A 24 -6.74 5.16 -2.35
N VAL A 25 -6.45 6.37 -1.85
CA VAL A 25 -5.11 6.96 -1.91
C VAL A 25 -4.29 6.78 -0.63
N ASN A 26 -4.83 6.19 0.42
CA ASN A 26 -4.02 5.89 1.62
C ASN A 26 -3.35 4.52 1.47
N SER A 27 -2.03 4.45 1.61
CA SER A 27 -1.26 3.20 1.55
C SER A 27 -1.36 2.34 2.83
N GLU A 28 -2.21 2.71 3.78
CA GLU A 28 -2.38 1.99 5.04
C GLU A 28 -3.33 0.79 4.91
N VAL A 29 -2.96 -0.31 5.57
CA VAL A 29 -3.86 -1.46 5.81
C VAL A 29 -4.16 -1.50 7.30
N LYS A 30 -5.33 -1.00 7.69
CA LYS A 30 -5.73 -0.79 9.08
C LYS A 30 -5.63 -2.07 9.92
N GLU A 31 -6.05 -3.20 9.36
CA GLU A 31 -6.01 -4.50 10.04
C GLU A 31 -4.58 -4.93 10.36
N LEU A 32 -3.62 -4.58 9.49
CA LEU A 32 -2.20 -4.86 9.71
C LEU A 32 -1.65 -3.95 10.83
N SER A 33 -1.99 -2.66 10.82
CA SER A 33 -1.65 -1.73 11.90
C SER A 33 -2.22 -2.19 13.26
N GLU A 34 -3.47 -2.65 13.30
CA GLU A 34 -4.10 -3.17 14.52
C GLU A 34 -3.42 -4.45 15.04
N PHE A 35 -2.91 -5.30 14.15
CA PHE A 35 -2.21 -6.52 14.57
C PHE A 35 -0.85 -6.22 15.23
N HIS A 36 -0.28 -5.03 15.01
CA HIS A 36 0.96 -4.62 15.66
C HIS A 36 0.88 -4.72 17.19
N ASP A 37 -0.26 -4.44 17.82
CA ASP A 37 -0.38 -4.48 19.28
C ASP A 37 -0.11 -5.88 19.86
N VAL A 38 -0.60 -6.93 19.20
CA VAL A 38 -0.35 -8.32 19.61
C VAL A 38 1.10 -8.71 19.32
N VAL A 39 1.59 -8.36 18.14
CA VAL A 39 2.98 -8.61 17.73
C VAL A 39 3.95 -7.91 18.67
N TYR A 40 3.63 -6.71 19.14
CA TYR A 40 4.42 -5.94 20.09
C TYR A 40 4.57 -6.69 21.42
N GLN A 41 3.48 -7.21 21.98
CA GLN A 41 3.52 -8.00 23.21
C GLN A 41 4.38 -9.28 23.04
N ILE A 42 4.27 -9.94 21.88
CA ILE A 42 5.09 -11.11 21.56
C ILE A 42 6.57 -10.71 21.48
N TRP A 43 6.91 -9.72 20.68
CA TRP A 43 8.30 -9.43 20.29
C TRP A 43 9.07 -8.57 21.29
N HIS A 44 8.40 -7.64 21.96
CA HIS A 44 9.03 -6.72 22.91
C HIS A 44 8.89 -7.13 24.37
N THR A 45 8.11 -8.18 24.67
CA THR A 45 7.92 -8.65 26.06
C THR A 45 8.11 -10.17 26.15
N ALA A 46 7.24 -10.97 25.54
CA ALA A 46 7.22 -12.40 25.79
C ALA A 46 8.45 -13.14 25.23
N TRP A 47 8.88 -12.81 24.01
CA TRP A 47 10.01 -13.47 23.34
C TRP A 47 11.37 -13.14 23.99
N PRO A 48 11.72 -11.87 24.30
CA PRO A 48 12.98 -11.54 24.96
C PRO A 48 13.12 -12.16 26.35
N GLU A 49 12.01 -12.23 27.10
CA GLU A 49 11.96 -12.84 28.43
C GLU A 49 11.89 -14.38 28.39
N LYS A 50 11.72 -14.96 27.19
CA LYS A 50 11.41 -16.38 27.00
C LYS A 50 10.19 -16.83 27.81
N ASN A 51 9.20 -15.96 27.94
CA ASN A 51 7.96 -16.22 28.67
C ASN A 51 7.03 -17.12 27.83
N ILE A 52 7.27 -18.44 27.92
CA ILE A 52 6.54 -19.46 27.15
C ILE A 52 5.05 -19.44 27.44
N GLN A 53 4.65 -19.19 28.70
CA GLN A 53 3.24 -19.13 29.06
C GLN A 53 2.56 -17.94 28.38
N MET A 54 3.16 -16.75 28.42
CA MET A 54 2.61 -15.57 27.75
C MET A 54 2.51 -15.76 26.23
N LEU A 55 3.49 -16.41 25.60
CA LEU A 55 3.39 -16.76 24.18
C LEU A 55 2.17 -17.68 23.91
N LYS A 56 1.94 -18.69 24.75
CA LYS A 56 0.74 -19.53 24.62
C LYS A 56 -0.55 -18.74 24.85
N ASP A 57 -0.56 -17.85 25.84
CA ASP A 57 -1.74 -17.04 26.20
C ASP A 57 -2.11 -16.00 25.14
N LEU A 58 -1.15 -15.54 24.32
CA LEU A 58 -1.38 -14.59 23.23
C LEU A 58 -1.95 -15.25 21.96
N LEU A 59 -1.98 -16.59 21.87
CA LEU A 59 -2.46 -17.31 20.69
C LEU A 59 -3.89 -16.91 20.25
N PRO A 60 -4.89 -16.77 21.16
CA PRO A 60 -6.23 -16.35 20.75
C PRO A 60 -6.26 -14.96 20.08
N ASP A 61 -5.43 -14.02 20.56
CA ASP A 61 -5.34 -12.68 19.98
C ASP A 61 -4.60 -12.69 18.64
N VAL A 62 -3.59 -13.56 18.49
CA VAL A 62 -2.93 -13.84 17.21
C VAL A 62 -3.95 -14.36 16.19
N GLU A 63 -4.73 -15.39 16.53
CA GLU A 63 -5.71 -15.98 15.61
C GLU A 63 -6.79 -14.97 15.20
N LYS A 64 -7.32 -14.21 16.17
CA LYS A 64 -8.32 -13.17 15.94
C LYS A 64 -7.81 -12.05 15.04
N SER A 65 -6.59 -11.57 15.27
CA SER A 65 -6.01 -10.45 14.50
C SER A 65 -5.58 -10.90 13.11
N TYR A 66 -4.99 -12.10 13.00
CA TYR A 66 -4.66 -12.71 11.73
C TYR A 66 -5.89 -12.91 10.84
N ALA A 67 -7.03 -13.33 11.39
CA ALA A 67 -8.27 -13.47 10.62
C ALA A 67 -8.68 -12.15 9.95
N LYS A 68 -8.56 -11.01 10.66
CA LYS A 68 -8.80 -9.69 10.06
C LYS A 68 -7.81 -9.36 8.95
N VAL A 69 -6.50 -9.58 9.16
CA VAL A 69 -5.46 -9.31 8.15
C VAL A 69 -5.68 -10.16 6.90
N LYS A 70 -6.10 -11.41 7.07
CA LYS A 70 -6.40 -12.32 5.95
C LYS A 70 -7.56 -11.82 5.08
N ASP A 71 -8.57 -11.21 5.71
CA ASP A 71 -9.75 -10.69 5.03
C ASP A 71 -9.60 -9.21 4.61
N ALA A 72 -8.46 -8.59 4.93
CA ALA A 72 -8.20 -7.18 4.65
C ALA A 72 -8.18 -6.93 3.14
N LYS A 73 -8.87 -5.86 2.72
CA LYS A 73 -8.88 -5.42 1.33
C LYS A 73 -7.79 -4.37 1.15
N LEU A 74 -6.91 -4.60 0.19
CA LEU A 74 -5.92 -3.60 -0.16
C LEU A 74 -6.61 -2.32 -0.67
N PRO A 75 -6.21 -1.14 -0.18
CA PRO A 75 -6.63 0.13 -0.77
C PRO A 75 -6.19 0.23 -2.23
N GLY A 76 -6.88 1.06 -2.99
CA GLY A 76 -6.72 1.19 -4.44
C GLY A 76 -5.27 1.47 -4.87
N ILE A 77 -4.57 2.34 -4.14
CA ILE A 77 -3.17 2.71 -4.36
C ILE A 77 -2.19 1.54 -4.19
N LEU A 78 -2.59 0.46 -3.53
CA LEU A 78 -1.77 -0.74 -3.37
C LEU A 78 -2.09 -1.83 -4.40
N ARG A 79 -2.92 -1.54 -5.42
CA ARG A 79 -3.33 -2.51 -6.45
C ARG A 79 -2.15 -3.21 -7.10
N ASP A 80 -1.10 -2.48 -7.46
CA ASP A 80 0.07 -3.05 -8.13
C ASP A 80 0.93 -3.92 -7.19
N LYS A 81 0.71 -3.81 -5.87
CA LYS A 81 1.36 -4.64 -4.86
C LYS A 81 0.58 -5.92 -4.53
N LYS A 82 -0.59 -6.15 -5.14
CA LYS A 82 -1.46 -7.30 -4.82
C LYS A 82 -0.73 -8.64 -4.93
N GLY A 83 0.09 -8.83 -5.97
CA GLY A 83 0.84 -10.08 -6.13
C GLY A 83 1.79 -10.36 -4.96
N LYS A 84 2.59 -9.35 -4.58
CA LYS A 84 3.51 -9.44 -3.42
C LYS A 84 2.75 -9.62 -2.11
N TRP A 85 1.62 -8.92 -1.94
CA TRP A 85 0.75 -9.07 -0.78
C TRP A 85 0.22 -10.49 -0.65
N ASP A 86 -0.33 -11.07 -1.72
CA ASP A 86 -0.87 -12.43 -1.71
C ASP A 86 0.22 -13.46 -1.36
N GLU A 87 1.44 -13.29 -1.88
CA GLU A 87 2.59 -14.13 -1.54
C GLU A 87 3.05 -13.95 -0.08
N GLY A 88 3.12 -12.70 0.39
CA GLY A 88 3.43 -12.39 1.77
C GLY A 88 2.40 -12.99 2.73
N LEU A 89 1.11 -12.91 2.38
CA LEU A 89 0.02 -13.42 3.21
C LEU A 89 0.05 -14.96 3.28
N LYS A 90 0.48 -15.65 2.23
CA LYS A 90 0.73 -17.09 2.26
C LYS A 90 1.86 -17.46 3.23
N LYS A 91 2.98 -16.73 3.19
CA LYS A 91 4.10 -16.94 4.12
C LYS A 91 3.66 -16.69 5.57
N PHE A 92 2.97 -15.59 5.79
CA PHE A 92 2.46 -15.21 7.10
C PHE A 92 1.42 -16.21 7.64
N SER A 93 0.52 -16.69 6.79
CA SER A 93 -0.43 -17.76 7.14
C SER A 93 0.29 -19.02 7.61
N ALA A 94 1.40 -19.38 6.96
CA ALA A 94 2.18 -20.56 7.32
C ALA A 94 2.87 -20.39 8.68
N SER A 95 3.42 -19.21 8.98
CA SER A 95 4.05 -18.95 10.27
C SER A 95 3.05 -18.80 11.43
N VAL A 96 1.86 -18.23 11.20
CA VAL A 96 0.77 -18.26 12.20
C VAL A 96 0.34 -19.69 12.51
N ALA A 97 0.23 -20.55 11.48
CA ALA A 97 -0.07 -21.97 11.69
C ALA A 97 1.04 -22.71 12.47
N ALA A 98 2.30 -22.42 12.17
CA ALA A 98 3.45 -22.97 12.90
C ALA A 98 3.48 -22.50 14.36
N TYR A 99 3.17 -21.23 14.63
CA TYR A 99 3.05 -20.68 15.98
C TYR A 99 1.96 -21.40 16.78
N LYS A 100 0.78 -21.58 16.18
CA LYS A 100 -0.32 -22.35 16.77
C LYS A 100 0.09 -23.79 17.12
N ASP A 101 0.71 -24.48 16.19
CA ASP A 101 1.17 -25.87 16.38
C ASP A 101 2.23 -25.97 17.49
N ALA A 102 3.19 -25.04 17.53
CA ALA A 102 4.22 -25.00 18.56
C ALA A 102 3.66 -24.67 19.95
N SER A 103 2.64 -23.80 20.05
CA SER A 103 1.97 -23.47 21.31
C SER A 103 1.29 -24.67 21.98
N GLY A 104 0.86 -25.66 21.18
CA GLY A 104 0.24 -26.90 21.67
C GLY A 104 1.24 -27.97 22.13
N LYS A 105 2.56 -27.73 22.03
CA LYS A 105 3.60 -28.70 22.32
C LYS A 105 4.42 -28.30 23.54
N ASP A 106 5.06 -29.29 24.17
CA ASP A 106 6.05 -29.08 25.23
C ASP A 106 7.45 -28.93 24.65
N ASN A 107 7.59 -27.99 23.71
CA ASN A 107 8.87 -27.61 23.12
C ASN A 107 9.00 -26.08 23.09
N ALA A 108 9.63 -25.54 24.15
CA ALA A 108 9.82 -24.10 24.32
C ALA A 108 10.60 -23.46 23.17
N GLN A 109 11.65 -24.13 22.67
CA GLN A 109 12.47 -23.57 21.59
C GLN A 109 11.67 -23.49 20.29
N ALA A 110 10.89 -24.52 19.96
CA ALA A 110 10.05 -24.51 18.77
C ALA A 110 9.02 -23.35 18.79
N LEU A 111 8.48 -23.01 19.97
CA LEU A 111 7.58 -21.87 20.11
C LEU A 111 8.30 -20.52 19.94
N LEU A 112 9.51 -20.38 20.49
CA LEU A 112 10.33 -19.18 20.29
C LEU A 112 10.70 -18.97 18.82
N ASP A 113 11.12 -20.04 18.14
CA ASP A 113 11.48 -19.98 16.72
C ASP A 113 10.24 -19.65 15.85
N ALA A 114 9.09 -20.22 16.18
CA ALA A 114 7.84 -19.93 15.48
C ALA A 114 7.37 -18.48 15.70
N ALA A 115 7.53 -17.96 16.91
CA ALA A 115 7.20 -16.56 17.25
C ALA A 115 8.09 -15.57 16.48
N GLU A 116 9.40 -15.81 16.42
CA GLU A 116 10.35 -15.00 15.65
C GLU A 116 10.00 -15.04 14.16
N LYS A 117 9.71 -16.22 13.62
CA LYS A 117 9.33 -16.38 12.21
C LYS A 117 8.03 -15.66 11.87
N MET A 118 7.02 -15.74 12.75
CA MET A 118 5.75 -15.05 12.59
C MET A 118 5.96 -13.52 12.58
N HIS A 119 6.76 -13.00 13.52
CA HIS A 119 7.12 -11.57 13.55
C HIS A 119 7.85 -11.15 12.26
N ALA A 120 8.83 -11.93 11.79
CA ALA A 120 9.56 -11.62 10.56
C ALA A 120 8.64 -11.58 9.32
N ASP A 121 7.67 -12.48 9.21
CA ASP A 121 6.71 -12.49 8.11
C ASP A 121 5.69 -11.35 8.21
N TYR A 122 5.25 -11.00 9.43
CA TYR A 122 4.44 -9.81 9.69
C TYR A 122 5.15 -8.54 9.22
N GLU A 123 6.41 -8.36 9.60
CA GLU A 123 7.24 -7.23 9.15
C GLU A 123 7.43 -7.21 7.63
N GLY A 124 7.44 -8.40 7.00
CA GLY A 124 7.40 -8.55 5.55
C GLY A 124 6.14 -7.94 4.92
N LEU A 125 4.97 -8.22 5.49
CA LEU A 125 3.71 -7.61 5.06
C LEU A 125 3.70 -6.10 5.27
N VAL A 126 4.16 -5.63 6.43
CA VAL A 126 4.27 -4.18 6.73
C VAL A 126 5.15 -3.50 5.68
N ARG A 127 6.27 -4.11 5.30
CA ARG A 127 7.19 -3.56 4.30
C ARG A 127 6.59 -3.50 2.90
N ILE A 128 5.70 -4.43 2.54
CA ILE A 128 5.02 -4.40 1.23
C ILE A 128 4.14 -3.14 1.15
N VAL A 129 3.35 -2.86 2.18
CA VAL A 129 2.37 -1.77 2.14
C VAL A 129 2.99 -0.40 2.46
N LYS A 130 3.99 -0.38 3.33
CA LYS A 130 4.64 0.86 3.77
C LYS A 130 5.41 1.52 2.61
N PRO A 131 5.23 2.82 2.38
CA PRO A 131 6.01 3.52 1.37
C PRO A 131 7.49 3.59 1.78
N VAL A 132 8.36 3.50 0.79
CA VAL A 132 9.81 3.50 1.02
C VAL A 132 10.32 4.89 1.41
N LEU A 133 9.73 5.93 0.82
CA LEU A 133 9.92 7.34 1.14
C LEU A 133 8.56 8.03 1.14
N LYS A 134 8.37 9.03 2.01
CA LYS A 134 7.13 9.80 2.07
C LYS A 134 6.89 10.62 0.79
N GLU A 135 7.96 11.05 0.11
CA GLU A 135 7.89 11.82 -1.13
C GLU A 135 7.43 10.95 -2.31
N VAL A 136 7.85 9.68 -2.34
CA VAL A 136 7.38 8.70 -3.33
C VAL A 136 5.89 8.42 -3.12
N ASP A 137 5.46 8.24 -1.87
CA ASP A 137 4.04 8.07 -1.53
C ASP A 137 3.19 9.28 -1.91
N ALA A 138 3.62 10.47 -1.50
CA ALA A 138 2.91 11.71 -1.79
C ALA A 138 2.74 11.91 -3.31
N PHE A 139 3.79 11.64 -4.10
CA PHE A 139 3.71 11.67 -5.56
C PHE A 139 2.71 10.64 -6.08
N HIS A 140 2.78 9.39 -5.60
CA HIS A 140 1.87 8.32 -6.00
C HIS A 140 0.40 8.66 -5.74
N GLN A 141 0.07 9.25 -4.59
CA GLN A 141 -1.31 9.63 -4.27
C GLN A 141 -1.95 10.53 -5.33
N GLU A 142 -1.18 11.49 -5.88
CA GLU A 142 -1.66 12.37 -6.94
C GLU A 142 -1.72 11.64 -8.28
N LEU A 143 -0.65 10.91 -8.60
CA LEU A 143 -0.57 10.12 -9.83
C LEU A 143 -1.70 9.10 -9.92
N TYR A 144 -2.03 8.45 -8.82
CA TYR A 144 -3.08 7.44 -8.72
C TYR A 144 -4.42 8.01 -9.22
N MET A 145 -4.80 9.18 -8.72
CA MET A 145 -6.02 9.86 -9.15
C MET A 145 -5.96 10.29 -10.62
N MET A 146 -4.84 10.87 -11.05
CA MET A 146 -4.66 11.25 -12.44
C MET A 146 -4.78 10.05 -13.39
N TYR A 147 -4.11 8.95 -13.07
CA TYR A 147 -3.97 7.78 -13.94
C TYR A 147 -5.23 6.92 -13.97
N HIS A 148 -5.87 6.67 -12.82
CA HIS A 148 -7.02 5.78 -12.74
C HIS A 148 -8.38 6.47 -12.84
N TYR A 149 -8.45 7.78 -12.58
CA TYR A 149 -9.71 8.51 -12.58
C TYR A 149 -9.76 9.61 -13.63
N TYR A 150 -8.81 10.53 -13.63
CA TYR A 150 -8.93 11.74 -14.47
C TYR A 150 -8.61 11.46 -15.93
N SER A 151 -7.54 10.70 -16.21
CA SER A 151 -7.12 10.34 -17.57
C SER A 151 -8.15 9.44 -18.29
N PRO A 152 -8.68 8.36 -17.70
CA PRO A 152 -9.66 7.49 -18.36
C PRO A 152 -10.97 8.22 -18.68
N ASN A 153 -11.42 9.10 -17.79
CA ASN A 153 -12.61 9.93 -17.96
C ASN A 153 -12.35 11.21 -18.78
N PHE A 154 -11.09 11.45 -19.16
CA PHE A 154 -10.64 12.62 -19.89
C PHE A 154 -11.04 13.97 -19.25
N GLU A 155 -10.90 14.05 -17.92
CA GLU A 155 -11.19 15.25 -17.12
C GLU A 155 -10.03 16.26 -17.23
N VAL A 156 -9.86 16.88 -18.40
CA VAL A 156 -8.68 17.71 -18.78
C VAL A 156 -8.29 18.75 -17.73
N GLU A 157 -9.25 19.46 -17.14
CA GLU A 157 -8.94 20.49 -16.14
C GLU A 157 -8.37 19.87 -14.85
N LYS A 158 -8.89 18.71 -14.41
CA LYS A 158 -8.28 17.97 -13.28
C LYS A 158 -6.90 17.46 -13.64
N ILE A 159 -6.68 16.97 -14.87
CA ILE A 159 -5.36 16.54 -15.34
C ILE A 159 -4.35 17.70 -15.27
N LYS A 160 -4.73 18.91 -15.71
CA LYS A 160 -3.86 20.10 -15.62
C LYS A 160 -3.53 20.48 -14.19
N THR A 161 -4.55 20.49 -13.31
CA THR A 161 -4.35 20.76 -11.89
C THR A 161 -3.40 19.74 -11.27
N SER A 162 -3.65 18.45 -11.48
CA SER A 162 -2.81 17.37 -10.98
C SER A 162 -1.39 17.40 -11.56
N ALA A 163 -1.21 17.77 -12.83
CA ALA A 163 0.12 17.91 -13.43
C ALA A 163 0.94 19.00 -12.73
N THR A 164 0.30 20.10 -12.33
CA THR A 164 0.93 21.16 -11.55
C THR A 164 1.31 20.67 -10.15
N VAL A 165 0.41 19.94 -9.47
CA VAL A 165 0.68 19.36 -8.15
C VAL A 165 1.82 18.33 -8.20
N LEU A 166 1.85 17.47 -9.21
CA LEU A 166 2.92 16.49 -9.42
C LEU A 166 4.27 17.16 -9.62
N LYS A 167 4.33 18.32 -10.30
CA LYS A 167 5.56 19.09 -10.44
C LYS A 167 6.09 19.54 -9.08
N THR A 168 5.25 20.09 -8.21
CA THR A 168 5.65 20.48 -6.85
C THR A 168 6.11 19.28 -6.02
N LYS A 169 5.39 18.16 -6.07
CA LYS A 169 5.79 16.92 -5.37
C LYS A 169 7.11 16.35 -5.90
N MET A 170 7.38 16.54 -7.19
CA MET A 170 8.65 16.14 -7.80
C MET A 170 9.82 16.97 -7.28
N ASP A 171 9.64 18.28 -7.03
CA ASP A 171 10.67 19.11 -6.41
C ASP A 171 11.05 18.62 -5.01
N GLU A 172 10.07 18.16 -4.23
CA GLU A 172 10.30 17.51 -2.93
C GLU A 172 11.05 16.17 -3.10
N MET A 173 10.67 15.34 -4.07
CA MET A 173 11.33 14.06 -4.36
C MET A 173 12.80 14.23 -4.82
N MET A 174 13.12 15.32 -5.54
CA MET A 174 14.50 15.66 -5.91
C MET A 174 15.35 16.06 -4.69
N SER A 175 14.71 16.52 -3.62
CA SER A 175 15.37 16.86 -2.35
C SER A 175 15.43 15.69 -1.37
N ALA A 176 14.68 14.60 -1.64
CA ALA A 176 14.60 13.43 -0.78
C ALA A 176 15.96 12.72 -0.66
N LYS A 177 16.22 12.17 0.53
CA LYS A 177 17.45 11.43 0.85
C LYS A 177 17.11 10.00 1.20
N LEU A 178 17.86 9.07 0.63
CA LEU A 178 17.78 7.67 1.03
C LEU A 178 18.32 7.50 2.45
N THR A 179 17.70 6.60 3.20
CA THR A 179 18.23 6.16 4.50
C THR A 179 19.54 5.39 4.28
N LYS A 180 20.37 5.28 5.32
CA LYS A 180 21.64 4.52 5.26
C LYS A 180 21.46 3.08 4.72
N ARG A 181 20.33 2.43 5.04
CA ARG A 181 20.01 1.09 4.54
C ARG A 181 19.88 1.03 3.02
N LEU A 182 19.43 2.12 2.39
CA LEU A 182 19.16 2.23 0.97
C LEU A 182 20.25 2.99 0.20
N GLU A 183 21.31 3.44 0.87
CA GLU A 183 22.46 4.12 0.25
C GLU A 183 23.04 3.37 -0.97
N PRO A 184 23.14 2.02 -0.99
CA PRO A 184 23.60 1.31 -2.18
C PRO A 184 22.71 1.48 -3.43
N ARG A 185 21.49 1.99 -3.28
CA ARG A 185 20.53 2.23 -4.37
C ARG A 185 20.54 3.70 -4.83
N GLN A 186 21.38 4.56 -4.26
CA GLN A 186 21.39 6.01 -4.49
C GLN A 186 21.55 6.39 -5.97
N GLU A 187 22.53 5.82 -6.67
CA GLU A 187 22.76 6.13 -8.09
C GLU A 187 21.55 5.76 -8.97
N LYS A 188 20.96 4.58 -8.74
CA LYS A 188 19.75 4.14 -9.46
C LYS A 188 18.54 5.01 -9.13
N PHE A 189 18.41 5.43 -7.87
CA PHE A 189 17.35 6.32 -7.43
C PHE A 189 17.49 7.70 -8.07
N ASP A 190 18.71 8.25 -8.12
CA ASP A 190 19.02 9.53 -8.74
C ASP A 190 18.70 9.56 -10.23
N LEU A 191 19.07 8.47 -10.93
CA LEU A 191 18.73 8.32 -12.35
C LEU A 191 17.21 8.24 -12.55
N ALA A 192 16.54 7.33 -11.84
CA ALA A 192 15.10 7.10 -12.02
C ALA A 192 14.26 8.34 -11.66
N ARG A 193 14.61 9.07 -10.59
CA ARG A 193 13.87 10.28 -10.19
C ARG A 193 14.08 11.43 -11.19
N LYS A 194 15.26 11.50 -11.82
CA LYS A 194 15.50 12.46 -12.91
C LYS A 194 14.64 12.13 -14.13
N GLU A 195 14.59 10.86 -14.55
CA GLU A 195 13.74 10.44 -15.66
C GLU A 195 12.25 10.67 -15.38
N LEU A 196 11.81 10.47 -14.13
CA LEU A 196 10.47 10.84 -13.71
C LEU A 196 10.24 12.36 -13.80
N MET A 197 11.17 13.19 -13.32
CA MET A 197 11.09 14.65 -13.45
C MET A 197 10.93 15.08 -14.92
N ASP A 198 11.75 14.54 -15.82
CA ASP A 198 11.69 14.87 -17.25
C ASP A 198 10.30 14.52 -17.83
N SER A 199 9.70 13.41 -17.40
CA SER A 199 8.35 13.02 -17.82
C SER A 199 7.24 13.92 -17.23
N VAL A 200 7.41 14.42 -16.00
CA VAL A 200 6.50 15.38 -15.36
C VAL A 200 6.54 16.73 -16.09
N VAL A 201 7.74 17.20 -16.47
CA VAL A 201 7.91 18.42 -17.26
C VAL A 201 7.19 18.26 -18.60
N LYS A 202 7.44 17.16 -19.32
CA LYS A 202 6.77 16.86 -20.59
C LYS A 202 5.25 16.82 -20.46
N LEU A 203 4.71 16.18 -19.41
CA LEU A 203 3.27 16.17 -19.16
C LEU A 203 2.73 17.59 -19.01
N ASN A 204 3.37 18.42 -18.20
CA ASN A 204 2.96 19.81 -17.97
C ASN A 204 2.95 20.63 -19.28
N GLU A 205 3.96 20.45 -20.13
CA GLU A 205 4.00 21.09 -21.45
C GLU A 205 2.84 20.63 -22.34
N VAL A 206 2.60 19.32 -22.43
CA VAL A 206 1.55 18.73 -23.27
C VAL A 206 0.17 19.22 -22.84
N VAL A 207 -0.15 19.19 -21.54
CA VAL A 207 -1.49 19.59 -21.05
C VAL A 207 -1.74 21.09 -21.15
N ALA A 208 -0.67 21.91 -21.23
CA ALA A 208 -0.79 23.35 -21.42
C ALA A 208 -1.17 23.73 -22.85
N ILE A 209 -0.69 22.98 -23.85
CA ILE A 209 -0.83 23.36 -25.27
C ILE A 209 -1.80 22.46 -26.05
N SER A 210 -1.90 21.19 -25.69
CA SER A 210 -2.66 20.19 -26.44
C SER A 210 -4.10 20.10 -25.97
N LYS A 211 -5.01 19.88 -26.92
CA LYS A 211 -6.38 19.43 -26.67
C LYS A 211 -6.62 18.00 -27.17
N ASP A 212 -5.60 17.40 -27.77
CA ASP A 212 -5.70 16.05 -28.32
C ASP A 212 -5.71 15.03 -27.18
N LYS A 213 -6.74 14.18 -27.16
CA LYS A 213 -6.92 13.17 -26.13
C LYS A 213 -5.74 12.22 -26.08
N LYS A 214 -5.29 11.75 -27.25
CA LYS A 214 -4.21 10.77 -27.34
C LYS A 214 -2.90 11.34 -26.81
N ALA A 215 -2.53 12.55 -27.23
CA ALA A 215 -1.32 13.21 -26.76
C ALA A 215 -1.28 13.36 -25.23
N ILE A 216 -2.39 13.76 -24.61
CA ILE A 216 -2.50 13.90 -23.15
C ILE A 216 -2.40 12.54 -22.47
N THR A 217 -3.18 11.54 -22.91
CA THR A 217 -3.16 10.21 -22.28
C THR A 217 -1.81 9.52 -22.43
N ASP A 218 -1.15 9.62 -23.60
CA ASP A 218 0.19 9.08 -23.83
C ASP A 218 1.23 9.73 -22.88
N ALA A 219 1.09 11.04 -22.60
CA ALA A 219 1.98 11.73 -21.67
C ALA A 219 1.77 11.28 -20.22
N VAL A 220 0.52 11.07 -19.81
CA VAL A 220 0.17 10.50 -18.50
C VAL A 220 0.74 9.07 -18.37
N ASP A 221 0.54 8.21 -19.37
CA ASP A 221 1.03 6.84 -19.39
C ASP A 221 2.57 6.77 -19.35
N GLY A 222 3.23 7.66 -20.09
CA GLY A 222 4.69 7.77 -20.09
C GLY A 222 5.24 8.15 -18.72
N MET A 223 4.62 9.12 -18.04
CA MET A 223 5.00 9.50 -16.68
C MET A 223 4.71 8.38 -15.66
N HIS A 224 3.56 7.72 -15.76
CA HIS A 224 3.25 6.55 -14.92
C HIS A 224 4.29 5.44 -15.08
N THR A 225 4.76 5.19 -16.30
CA THR A 225 5.81 4.20 -16.57
C THR A 225 7.12 4.57 -15.83
N LYS A 226 7.52 5.85 -15.86
CA LYS A 226 8.70 6.33 -15.13
C LYS A 226 8.55 6.25 -13.62
N TYR A 227 7.34 6.46 -13.10
CA TYR A 227 7.05 6.22 -11.69
C TYR A 227 7.23 4.74 -11.31
N ALA A 228 6.69 3.81 -12.11
CA ALA A 228 6.86 2.39 -11.87
C ALA A 228 8.33 1.92 -11.95
N GLU A 229 9.14 2.55 -12.82
CA GLU A 229 10.60 2.32 -12.89
C GLU A 229 11.33 2.82 -11.64
N LEU A 230 10.92 3.98 -11.10
CA LEU A 230 11.41 4.48 -9.82
C LEU A 230 11.09 3.53 -8.67
N GLU A 231 9.86 3.01 -8.59
CA GLU A 231 9.49 2.07 -7.52
C GLU A 231 10.32 0.79 -7.54
N LYS A 232 10.63 0.25 -8.73
CA LYS A 232 11.48 -0.93 -8.91
C LYS A 232 12.89 -0.74 -8.39
N VAL A 233 13.36 0.49 -8.20
CA VAL A 233 14.65 0.76 -7.54
C VAL A 233 14.66 0.21 -6.12
N PHE A 234 13.52 -0.02 -5.47
CA PHE A 234 13.43 -0.48 -4.08
C PHE A 234 13.03 -1.94 -3.90
N ASP A 235 12.71 -2.64 -4.99
CA ASP A 235 12.49 -4.08 -5.01
C ASP A 235 13.80 -4.87 -4.86
#